data_AF-A0A199V1T6-F1
#
_entry.id   AF-A0A199V1T6-F1
#
_cell.length_a   1.000
_cell.length_b   1.000
_cell.length_c   1.000
_cell.angle_alpha   90.00
_cell.angle_beta   90.00
_cell.angle_gamma   90.00
#
_symmetry.space_group_name_H-M   'P 1'
#
loop_
_entity.id
_entity.type
_entity.pdbx_description
1 polymer ?
#
loop_
_entity_poly.entity_id
_entity_poly.type
_entity_poly.pdbx_seq_one_letter_code
_entity_poly.pdbx_strand_id
1 'polypeptide(L)'
;MVRSRKNAEAQLPCPVRVKNKAPAPIQITAEQILREARELSDREIRPPKREIAGPDELAEHRLRRRAEFEGSLRRGRSSASAWAKYARWEESQGDFPRARSVWERALDVDYRNRTLWLEYAEFEMRNRFVNHARNVWDRAVSLLPRVDQLWYKYIHMEEMLRNVPAARQVFERWMQWQPDAQGWLSYVKFELRYGEVARARAVYERAGDLLSEDEDAQKLFAAFAEERC
;
A
#
# COMPACT_ATOMS: atom_id res chain seq x y z
N MET A 1 -76.26 -54.20 15.19
CA MET A 1 -75.99 -54.14 13.74
C MET A 1 -76.79 -52.94 13.22
N VAL A 2 -76.26 -51.89 12.60
CA VAL A 2 -75.48 -51.84 11.35
C VAL A 2 -74.66 -50.53 11.36
N ARG A 3 -73.37 -50.59 11.03
CA ARG A 3 -72.51 -49.40 10.82
C ARG A 3 -72.79 -48.85 9.41
N SER A 4 -73.39 -47.65 9.31
CA SER A 4 -73.45 -46.91 8.04
C SER A 4 -72.06 -46.37 7.69
N ARG A 5 -71.48 -46.94 6.63
CA ARG A 5 -70.20 -46.50 6.04
C ARG A 5 -70.40 -45.09 5.45
N LYS A 6 -69.59 -44.13 5.92
CA LYS A 6 -69.41 -42.84 5.23
C LYS A 6 -68.80 -43.13 3.86
N ASN A 7 -69.48 -42.74 2.79
CA ASN A 7 -68.92 -42.71 1.44
C ASN A 7 -67.73 -41.75 1.44
N ALA A 8 -66.54 -42.30 1.25
CA ALA A 8 -65.35 -41.53 0.94
C ALA A 8 -65.44 -41.12 -0.54
N GLU A 9 -65.67 -39.85 -0.82
CA GLU A 9 -65.40 -39.29 -2.14
C GLU A 9 -63.90 -39.42 -2.39
N ALA A 10 -63.53 -40.37 -3.25
CA ALA A 10 -62.16 -40.55 -3.68
C ALA A 10 -61.74 -39.32 -4.50
N GLN A 11 -60.89 -38.46 -3.94
CA GLN A 11 -60.16 -37.46 -4.72
C GLN A 11 -59.34 -38.19 -5.76
N LEU A 12 -59.73 -38.04 -7.04
CA LEU A 12 -58.98 -38.59 -8.16
C LEU A 12 -57.59 -37.95 -8.16
N PRO A 13 -56.50 -38.74 -8.26
CA PRO A 13 -55.14 -38.21 -8.30
C PRO A 13 -55.00 -37.25 -9.50
N CYS A 14 -54.31 -36.11 -9.29
CA CYS A 14 -54.03 -35.17 -10.37
C CYS A 14 -53.42 -35.94 -11.56
N PRO A 15 -53.97 -35.79 -12.78
CA PRO A 15 -53.49 -36.55 -13.92
C PRO A 15 -52.00 -36.31 -14.10
N VAL A 16 -51.23 -37.40 -14.13
CA VAL A 16 -49.78 -37.34 -14.33
C VAL A 16 -49.57 -36.73 -15.72
N ARG A 17 -49.12 -35.47 -15.74
CA ARG A 17 -48.90 -34.74 -16.99
C ARG A 17 -47.78 -35.44 -17.74
N VAL A 18 -48.12 -36.22 -18.76
CA VAL A 18 -47.13 -36.92 -19.60
C VAL A 18 -46.27 -35.85 -20.26
N LYS A 19 -44.99 -35.78 -19.85
CA LYS A 19 -44.05 -34.81 -20.41
C LYS A 19 -43.73 -35.24 -21.84
N ASN A 20 -43.87 -34.30 -22.77
CA ASN A 20 -43.45 -34.52 -24.15
C ASN A 20 -41.92 -34.69 -24.17
N LYS A 21 -41.44 -35.82 -24.72
CA LYS A 21 -40.02 -36.15 -24.88
C LYS A 21 -39.46 -35.79 -26.26
N ALA A 22 -40.24 -35.09 -27.10
CA ALA A 22 -39.76 -34.55 -28.35
C ALA A 22 -38.53 -33.65 -28.09
N PRO A 23 -37.53 -33.64 -29.01
CA PRO A 23 -36.37 -32.80 -28.85
C PRO A 23 -36.77 -31.33 -28.76
N ALA A 24 -36.19 -30.59 -27.81
CA ALA A 24 -36.43 -29.16 -27.70
C ALA A 24 -35.93 -28.43 -28.96
N PRO A 25 -36.67 -27.44 -29.48
CA PRO A 25 -36.27 -26.70 -30.67
C PRO A 25 -35.02 -25.84 -30.44
N ILE A 26 -34.78 -25.42 -29.19
CA ILE A 26 -33.61 -24.65 -28.76
C ILE A 26 -32.93 -25.46 -27.67
N GLN A 27 -31.65 -25.77 -27.87
CA GLN A 27 -30.82 -26.43 -26.87
C GLN A 27 -30.23 -25.36 -25.95
N ILE A 28 -30.28 -25.60 -24.64
CA ILE A 28 -29.68 -24.70 -23.65
C ILE A 28 -28.17 -24.71 -23.86
N THR A 29 -27.59 -23.57 -24.19
CA THR A 29 -26.14 -23.42 -24.37
C THR A 29 -25.47 -23.07 -23.05
N ALA A 30 -24.18 -23.40 -22.93
CA ALA A 30 -23.38 -22.98 -21.77
C ALA A 30 -23.35 -21.44 -21.64
N GLU A 31 -23.32 -20.71 -22.76
CA GLU A 31 -23.38 -19.25 -22.78
C GLU A 31 -24.68 -18.71 -22.18
N GLN A 32 -25.81 -19.32 -22.51
CA GLN A 32 -27.11 -18.91 -21.99
C GLN A 32 -27.17 -19.09 -20.46
N ILE A 33 -26.69 -20.23 -19.95
CA ILE A 33 -26.62 -20.48 -18.51
C ILE A 33 -25.72 -19.46 -17.82
N LEU A 34 -24.56 -19.14 -18.41
CA LEU A 34 -23.62 -18.17 -17.84
C LEU A 34 -24.16 -16.74 -17.87
N ARG A 35 -24.89 -16.35 -18.93
CA ARG A 35 -25.55 -15.05 -19.04
C ARG A 35 -26.67 -14.92 -18.01
N GLU A 36 -27.58 -15.89 -17.95
CA GLU A 36 -28.69 -15.91 -16.98
C GLU A 36 -28.15 -15.97 -15.54
N ALA A 37 -27.10 -16.76 -15.29
CA ALA A 37 -26.43 -16.80 -14.00
C ALA A 37 -25.82 -15.44 -13.64
N ARG A 38 -25.25 -14.70 -14.59
CA ARG A 38 -24.72 -13.34 -14.35
C ARG A 38 -25.82 -12.31 -14.12
N GLU A 39 -26.96 -12.44 -14.79
CA GLU A 39 -28.12 -11.55 -14.60
C GLU A 39 -28.83 -11.82 -13.27
N LEU A 40 -28.79 -13.06 -12.79
CA LEU A 40 -29.31 -13.47 -11.48
C LEU A 40 -28.29 -13.31 -10.34
N SER A 41 -27.00 -13.38 -10.66
CA SER A 41 -25.90 -13.07 -9.74
C SER A 41 -25.89 -11.57 -9.50
N ASP A 42 -26.54 -11.23 -8.40
CA ASP A 42 -26.32 -10.02 -7.62
C ASP A 42 -26.98 -8.74 -8.14
N ARG A 43 -28.17 -8.48 -7.59
CA ARG A 43 -28.42 -7.13 -7.11
C ARG A 43 -27.33 -6.82 -6.09
N GLU A 44 -26.37 -5.98 -6.47
CA GLU A 44 -25.42 -5.40 -5.53
C GLU A 44 -26.21 -4.93 -4.30
N ILE A 45 -25.96 -5.54 -3.14
CA ILE A 45 -26.58 -5.11 -1.88
C ILE A 45 -25.92 -3.79 -1.51
N ARG A 46 -26.44 -2.70 -2.08
CA ARG A 46 -26.00 -1.34 -1.75
C ARG A 46 -26.62 -0.97 -0.41
N PRO A 47 -25.83 -0.76 0.65
CA PRO A 47 -26.38 -0.29 1.90
C PRO A 47 -27.08 1.06 1.69
N PRO A 48 -28.19 1.34 2.41
CA PRO A 48 -28.86 2.63 2.30
C PRO A 48 -27.90 3.74 2.71
N LYS A 49 -27.87 4.83 1.93
CA LYS A 49 -27.12 6.03 2.29
C LYS A 49 -27.75 6.63 3.55
N ARG A 50 -27.00 6.66 4.65
CA ARG A 50 -27.40 7.30 5.91
C ARG A 50 -26.52 8.53 6.11
N GLU A 51 -27.13 9.68 6.33
CA GLU A 51 -26.43 10.91 6.70
C GLU A 51 -26.18 10.91 8.21
N ILE A 52 -25.01 11.39 8.63
CA ILE A 52 -24.63 11.47 10.04
C ILE A 52 -25.04 12.86 10.53
N ALA A 53 -26.04 12.95 11.41
CA ALA A 53 -26.62 14.21 11.84
C ALA A 53 -25.93 14.79 13.08
N GLY A 54 -25.38 13.93 13.96
CA GLY A 54 -24.85 14.34 15.27
C GLY A 54 -23.42 13.88 15.60
N PRO A 55 -22.76 14.51 16.59
CA PRO A 55 -21.43 14.12 17.07
C PRO A 55 -21.42 12.71 17.72
N ASP A 56 -22.51 12.33 18.39
CA ASP A 56 -22.68 11.01 19.01
C ASP A 56 -22.81 9.91 17.95
N GLU A 57 -23.60 10.16 16.90
CA GLU A 57 -23.73 9.26 15.75
C GLU A 57 -22.40 9.11 15.01
N LEU A 58 -21.64 10.19 14.87
CA LEU A 58 -20.30 10.16 14.30
C LEU A 58 -19.32 9.35 15.16
N ALA A 59 -19.44 9.43 16.49
CA ALA A 59 -18.66 8.61 17.41
C ALA A 59 -19.02 7.11 17.33
N GLU A 60 -20.31 6.78 17.27
CA GLU A 60 -20.77 5.39 17.09
C GLU A 60 -20.31 4.83 15.73
N HIS A 61 -20.43 5.63 14.67
CA HIS A 61 -19.93 5.27 13.34
C HIS A 61 -18.42 5.00 13.37
N ARG A 62 -17.63 5.88 13.99
CA ARG A 62 -16.18 5.68 14.16
C ARG A 62 -15.88 4.40 14.93
N LEU A 63 -16.61 4.13 16.02
CA LEU A 63 -16.41 2.91 16.83
C LEU A 63 -16.70 1.63 16.03
N ARG A 64 -17.81 1.60 15.29
CA ARG A 64 -18.19 0.47 14.44
C ARG A 64 -17.14 0.20 13.37
N ARG A 65 -16.71 1.25 12.66
CA ARG A 65 -15.67 1.16 11.62
C ARG A 65 -14.34 0.67 12.19
N ARG A 66 -13.93 1.16 13.36
CA ARG A 66 -12.74 0.66 14.08
C ARG A 66 -12.85 -0.83 14.41
N ALA A 67 -14.01 -1.29 14.90
CA ALA A 67 -14.23 -2.69 15.19
C ALA A 67 -14.15 -3.58 13.93
N GLU A 68 -14.63 -3.10 12.78
CA GLU A 68 -14.50 -3.80 11.48
C GLU A 68 -13.04 -3.93 11.05
N PHE A 69 -12.25 -2.85 11.18
CA PHE A 69 -10.82 -2.86 10.87
C PHE A 69 -10.06 -3.77 11.82
N GLU A 70 -10.26 -3.65 13.13
CA GLU A 70 -9.62 -4.52 14.12
C GLU A 70 -10.01 -5.99 13.92
N GLY A 71 -11.27 -6.29 13.60
CA GLY A 71 -11.71 -7.63 13.24
C GLY A 71 -11.03 -8.17 11.98
N SER A 72 -10.78 -7.30 10.99
CA SER A 72 -10.06 -7.65 9.78
C SER A 72 -8.57 -7.89 10.04
N LEU A 73 -7.95 -7.07 10.88
CA LEU A 73 -6.55 -7.22 11.30
C LEU A 73 -6.35 -8.48 12.15
N ARG A 74 -7.34 -8.87 12.97
CA ARG A 74 -7.30 -10.15 13.69
C ARG A 74 -7.26 -11.35 12.76
N ARG A 75 -8.01 -11.30 11.65
CA ARG A 75 -8.01 -12.37 10.63
C ARG A 75 -6.79 -12.34 9.71
N GLY A 76 -6.28 -11.15 9.41
CA GLY A 76 -5.20 -10.92 8.44
C GLY A 76 -4.06 -10.06 8.99
N ARG A 77 -3.46 -10.48 10.11
CA ARG A 77 -2.49 -9.67 10.87
C ARG A 77 -1.22 -9.31 10.08
N SER A 78 -0.79 -10.16 9.16
CA SER A 78 0.40 -9.93 8.32
C SER A 78 0.14 -9.04 7.11
N SER A 79 -1.11 -8.69 6.83
CA SER A 79 -1.46 -7.93 5.62
C SER A 79 -1.14 -6.45 5.78
N ALA A 80 0.00 -6.02 5.22
CA ALA A 80 0.40 -4.61 5.21
C ALA A 80 -0.66 -3.69 4.59
N SER A 81 -1.38 -4.17 3.56
CA SER A 81 -2.45 -3.39 2.92
C SER A 81 -3.67 -3.20 3.82
N ALA A 82 -3.97 -4.14 4.73
CA ALA A 82 -5.03 -3.97 5.71
C ALA A 82 -4.66 -2.92 6.76
N TRP A 83 -3.42 -2.93 7.25
CA TRP A 83 -2.89 -1.90 8.15
C TRP A 83 -2.91 -0.52 7.49
N ALA A 84 -2.43 -0.41 6.25
CA ALA A 84 -2.43 0.85 5.51
C ALA A 84 -3.84 1.40 5.28
N LYS A 85 -4.82 0.54 4.96
CA LYS A 85 -6.23 0.95 4.84
C LYS A 85 -6.78 1.49 6.15
N TYR A 86 -6.47 0.85 7.28
CA TYR A 86 -6.93 1.31 8.57
C TYR A 86 -6.30 2.65 8.95
N ALA A 87 -4.99 2.80 8.77
CA ALA A 87 -4.29 4.04 9.08
C ALA A 87 -4.75 5.21 8.19
N ARG A 88 -4.94 5.00 6.89
CA ARG A 88 -5.50 6.02 5.97
C ARG A 88 -6.94 6.41 6.34
N TRP A 89 -7.72 5.48 6.87
CA TRP A 89 -9.04 5.81 7.38
C TRP A 89 -8.96 6.68 8.65
N GLU A 90 -8.10 6.36 9.62
CA GLU A 90 -7.88 7.24 10.79
C GLU A 90 -7.35 8.63 10.38
N GLU A 91 -6.47 8.70 9.37
CA GLU A 91 -6.02 9.95 8.75
C GLU A 91 -7.20 10.77 8.22
N SER A 92 -8.13 10.14 7.50
CA SER A 92 -9.35 10.82 7.01
C SER A 92 -10.28 11.31 8.13
N GLN A 93 -10.18 10.73 9.33
CA GLN A 93 -10.91 11.20 10.51
C GLN A 93 -10.17 12.36 11.23
N GLY A 94 -8.93 12.66 10.84
CA GLY A 94 -8.08 13.67 11.49
C GLY A 94 -7.46 13.21 12.81
N ASP A 95 -7.54 11.93 13.17
CA ASP A 95 -6.99 11.38 14.42
C ASP A 95 -5.55 10.88 14.19
N PHE A 96 -4.62 11.82 14.03
CA PHE A 96 -3.22 11.51 13.74
C PHE A 96 -2.50 10.68 14.82
N PRO A 97 -2.70 10.94 16.13
CA PRO A 97 -2.09 10.11 17.17
C PRO A 97 -2.51 8.64 17.09
N ARG A 98 -3.78 8.36 16.76
CA ARG A 98 -4.22 6.98 16.53
C ARG A 98 -3.65 6.40 15.25
N ALA A 99 -3.64 7.14 14.15
CA ALA A 99 -3.02 6.69 12.91
C ALA A 99 -1.55 6.26 13.13
N ARG A 100 -0.78 7.03 13.91
CA ARG A 100 0.58 6.66 14.35
C ARG A 100 0.61 5.37 15.15
N SER A 101 -0.28 5.22 16.13
CA SER A 101 -0.37 3.98 16.91
C SER A 101 -0.67 2.75 16.03
N VAL A 102 -1.50 2.91 15.00
CA VAL A 102 -1.78 1.84 14.03
C VAL A 102 -0.53 1.50 13.22
N TRP A 103 0.23 2.51 12.76
CA TRP A 103 1.49 2.30 12.04
C TRP A 103 2.56 1.63 12.90
N GLU A 104 2.79 2.09 14.13
CA GLU A 104 3.76 1.47 15.03
C GLU A 104 3.37 0.02 15.34
N ARG A 105 2.07 -0.25 15.58
CA ARG A 105 1.57 -1.64 15.74
C ARG A 105 1.79 -2.50 14.49
N ALA A 106 1.70 -1.91 13.29
CA ALA A 106 1.98 -2.62 12.05
C ALA A 106 3.47 -2.96 11.93
N LEU A 107 4.35 -2.03 12.31
CA LEU A 107 5.80 -2.24 12.35
C LEU A 107 6.22 -3.26 13.40
N ASP A 108 5.54 -3.31 14.55
CA ASP A 108 5.76 -4.35 15.57
C ASP A 108 5.46 -5.76 15.04
N VAL A 109 4.54 -5.87 14.09
CA VAL A 109 4.21 -7.15 13.44
C VAL A 109 5.26 -7.51 12.38
N ASP A 110 5.60 -6.57 11.50
CA ASP A 110 6.58 -6.79 10.44
C ASP A 110 7.41 -5.53 10.14
N TYR A 111 8.48 -5.36 10.91
CA TYR A 111 9.42 -4.25 10.75
C TYR A 111 10.31 -4.39 9.49
N ARG A 112 10.36 -5.56 8.84
CA ARG A 112 11.21 -5.79 7.66
C ARG A 112 10.51 -5.34 6.38
N ASN A 113 9.19 -5.19 6.42
CA ASN A 113 8.44 -4.77 5.28
C ASN A 113 8.69 -3.28 4.97
N ARG A 114 9.49 -3.04 3.93
CA ARG A 114 9.79 -1.67 3.46
C ARG A 114 8.53 -0.87 3.10
N THR A 115 7.45 -1.52 2.64
CA THR A 115 6.25 -0.79 2.22
C THR A 115 5.54 -0.11 3.39
N LEU A 116 5.59 -0.72 4.59
CA LEU A 116 5.05 -0.09 5.80
C LEU A 116 5.83 1.16 6.19
N TRP A 117 7.16 1.12 6.12
CA TRP A 117 8.01 2.29 6.38
C TRP A 117 7.75 3.42 5.38
N LEU A 118 7.66 3.08 4.08
CA LEU A 118 7.36 4.06 3.03
C LEU A 118 6.00 4.74 3.26
N GLU A 119 4.95 3.95 3.48
CA GLU A 119 3.60 4.46 3.68
C GLU A 119 3.46 5.28 4.98
N TYR A 120 4.14 4.86 6.06
CA TYR A 120 4.13 5.60 7.33
C TYR A 120 4.85 6.95 7.20
N ALA A 121 6.01 6.97 6.56
CA ALA A 121 6.74 8.22 6.35
C ALA A 121 5.99 9.14 5.38
N GLU A 122 5.38 8.61 4.32
CA GLU A 122 4.50 9.38 3.43
C GLU A 122 3.28 9.96 4.15
N PHE A 123 2.67 9.21 5.08
CA PHE A 123 1.60 9.70 5.93
C PHE A 123 2.05 10.93 6.74
N GLU A 124 3.20 10.89 7.40
CA GLU A 124 3.70 12.06 8.15
C GLU A 124 4.02 13.25 7.22
N MET A 125 4.55 13.00 6.03
CA MET A 125 4.84 14.04 5.03
C MET A 125 3.58 14.72 4.51
N ARG A 126 2.52 13.96 4.17
CA ARG A 126 1.24 14.51 3.68
C ARG A 126 0.59 15.44 4.71
N ASN A 127 0.71 15.09 6.00
CA ASN A 127 0.17 15.86 7.10
C ASN A 127 1.12 16.98 7.61
N ARG A 128 2.24 17.21 6.91
CA ARG A 128 3.23 18.27 7.20
C ARG A 128 3.97 18.11 8.53
N PHE A 129 4.00 16.91 9.09
CA PHE A 129 4.71 16.59 10.32
C PHE A 129 6.18 16.22 10.03
N VAL A 130 6.97 17.21 9.64
CA VAL A 130 8.35 17.02 9.16
C VAL A 130 9.25 16.33 10.18
N ASN A 131 9.21 16.74 11.46
CA ASN A 131 10.07 16.16 12.49
C ASN A 131 9.73 14.69 12.76
N HIS A 132 8.44 14.34 12.74
CA HIS A 132 8.03 12.94 12.86
C HIS A 132 8.48 12.13 11.65
N ALA A 133 8.30 12.67 10.43
CA ALA A 133 8.79 12.02 9.23
C ALA A 133 10.31 11.75 9.29
N ARG A 134 11.11 12.72 9.74
CA ARG A 134 12.57 12.54 9.96
C ARG A 134 12.88 11.40 10.92
N ASN A 135 12.20 11.35 12.06
CA ASN A 135 12.41 10.30 13.05
C ASN A 135 12.04 8.91 12.49
N VAL A 136 10.98 8.83 11.68
CA VAL A 136 10.57 7.58 11.01
C VAL A 136 11.63 7.16 9.99
N TRP A 137 12.10 8.07 9.14
CA TRP A 137 13.15 7.77 8.16
C TRP A 137 14.46 7.36 8.82
N ASP A 138 14.88 8.07 9.88
CA ASP A 138 16.10 7.76 10.62
C ASP A 138 16.06 6.37 11.26
N ARG A 139 14.91 6.00 11.86
CA ARG A 139 14.66 4.63 12.35
C ARG A 139 14.69 3.62 11.20
N ALA A 140 14.04 3.93 10.08
CA ALA A 140 13.94 3.02 8.94
C ALA A 140 15.32 2.68 8.35
N VAL A 141 16.17 3.68 8.10
CA VAL A 141 17.53 3.47 7.55
C VAL A 141 18.47 2.81 8.55
N SER A 142 18.28 3.05 9.85
CA SER A 142 19.07 2.41 10.90
C SER A 142 18.73 0.92 11.07
N LEU A 143 17.45 0.56 10.91
CA LEU A 143 17.00 -0.83 11.00
C LEU A 143 17.22 -1.62 9.70
N LEU A 144 17.07 -0.96 8.55
CA LEU A 144 17.14 -1.57 7.21
C LEU A 144 18.17 -0.85 6.32
N PRO A 145 19.47 -0.87 6.68
CA PRO A 145 20.49 -0.12 5.95
C PRO A 145 20.76 -0.65 4.54
N ARG A 146 20.40 -1.91 4.26
CA ARG A 146 20.59 -2.56 2.94
C ARG A 146 19.50 -2.21 1.92
N VAL A 147 18.45 -1.49 2.31
CA VAL A 147 17.34 -1.15 1.42
C VAL A 147 17.56 0.26 0.88
N ASP A 148 18.21 0.36 -0.28
CA ASP A 148 18.57 1.64 -0.92
C ASP A 148 17.37 2.54 -1.17
N GLN A 149 16.20 1.94 -1.45
CA GLN A 149 14.95 2.68 -1.65
C GLN A 149 14.60 3.61 -0.47
N LEU A 150 14.93 3.23 0.77
CA LEU A 150 14.67 4.05 1.96
C LEU A 150 15.60 5.27 2.00
N TRP A 151 16.88 5.07 1.67
CA TRP A 151 17.88 6.14 1.59
C TRP A 151 17.51 7.17 0.52
N TYR A 152 17.18 6.71 -0.69
CA TYR A 152 16.74 7.60 -1.77
C TYR A 152 15.53 8.45 -1.38
N LYS A 153 14.52 7.86 -0.74
CA LYS A 153 13.32 8.58 -0.32
C LYS A 153 13.60 9.55 0.82
N TYR A 154 14.49 9.20 1.75
CA TYR A 154 14.88 10.09 2.83
C TYR A 154 15.66 11.31 2.31
N ILE A 155 16.64 11.10 1.43
CA ILE A 155 17.39 12.16 0.77
C ILE A 155 16.45 13.08 -0.02
N HIS A 156 15.54 12.48 -0.82
CA HIS A 156 14.57 13.25 -1.58
C HIS A 156 13.69 14.13 -0.68
N MET A 157 13.30 13.64 0.49
CA MET A 157 12.56 14.42 1.47
C MET A 157 13.37 15.62 1.98
N GLU A 158 14.63 15.43 2.37
CA GLU A 158 15.49 16.54 2.81
C GLU A 158 15.79 17.54 1.69
N GLU A 159 15.93 17.08 0.43
CA GLU A 159 16.04 17.95 -0.75
C GLU A 159 14.78 18.79 -0.96
N MET A 160 13.58 18.20 -0.81
CA MET A 160 12.31 18.93 -0.91
C MET A 160 12.15 19.99 0.19
N LEU A 161 12.73 19.75 1.37
CA LEU A 161 12.82 20.73 2.45
C LEU A 161 13.96 21.75 2.26
N ARG A 162 14.72 21.65 1.17
CA ARG A 162 15.91 22.46 0.84
C ARG A 162 16.99 22.42 1.92
N ASN A 163 17.06 21.33 2.69
CA ASN A 163 18.07 21.14 3.73
C ASN A 163 19.28 20.38 3.19
N VAL A 164 20.06 21.05 2.35
CA VAL A 164 21.25 20.49 1.68
C VAL A 164 22.27 19.91 2.70
N PRO A 165 22.59 20.57 3.83
CA PRO A 165 23.51 20.00 4.81
C PRO A 165 23.02 18.68 5.43
N ALA A 166 21.72 18.57 5.72
CA ALA A 166 21.18 17.31 6.26
C ALA A 166 21.15 16.21 5.20
N ALA A 167 20.77 16.52 3.97
CA ALA A 167 20.83 15.56 2.86
C ALA A 167 22.25 14.98 2.70
N ARG A 168 23.29 15.81 2.82
CA ARG A 168 24.70 15.37 2.82
C ARG A 168 25.02 14.45 3.99
N GLN A 169 24.56 14.75 5.19
CA GLN A 169 24.77 13.86 6.35
C GLN A 169 24.13 12.49 6.13
N VAL A 170 22.97 12.44 5.50
CA VAL A 170 22.30 11.18 5.14
C VAL A 170 23.12 10.43 4.09
N PHE A 171 23.64 11.10 3.05
CA PHE A 171 24.55 10.50 2.07
C PHE A 171 25.81 9.94 2.73
N GLU A 172 26.50 10.71 3.57
CA GLU A 172 27.72 10.24 4.25
C GLU A 172 27.44 9.02 5.14
N ARG A 173 26.30 8.98 5.84
CA ARG A 173 25.88 7.80 6.60
C ARG A 173 25.60 6.60 5.70
N TRP A 174 24.98 6.83 4.55
CA TRP A 174 24.72 5.75 3.59
C TRP A 174 26.02 5.17 3.03
N MET A 175 27.00 6.02 2.69
CA MET A 175 28.31 5.59 2.17
C MET A 175 29.11 4.73 3.16
N GLN A 176 28.88 4.86 4.47
CA GLN A 176 29.49 3.98 5.48
C GLN A 176 29.08 2.51 5.32
N TRP A 177 27.90 2.25 4.75
CA TRP A 177 27.40 0.90 4.48
C TRP A 177 27.89 0.32 3.14
N GLN A 178 28.67 1.09 2.38
CA GLN A 178 29.17 0.76 1.05
C GLN A 178 28.03 0.29 0.12
N PRO A 179 27.17 1.23 -0.32
CA PRO A 179 26.09 0.92 -1.25
C PRO A 179 26.63 0.59 -2.65
N ASP A 180 25.72 0.21 -3.54
CA ASP A 180 26.03 -0.04 -4.94
C ASP A 180 26.60 1.18 -5.66
N ALA A 181 27.17 0.97 -6.84
CA ALA A 181 27.71 2.04 -7.66
C ALA A 181 26.68 3.14 -7.97
N GLN A 182 25.40 2.77 -8.10
CA GLN A 182 24.30 3.71 -8.29
C GLN A 182 24.11 4.63 -7.07
N GLY A 183 24.27 4.12 -5.85
CA GLY A 183 24.27 4.92 -4.64
C GLY A 183 25.37 5.99 -4.64
N TRP A 184 26.61 5.62 -4.97
CA TRP A 184 27.72 6.58 -5.10
C TRP A 184 27.47 7.60 -6.22
N LEU A 185 27.02 7.13 -7.38
CA LEU A 185 26.69 7.96 -8.54
C LEU A 185 25.60 8.99 -8.19
N SER A 186 24.61 8.59 -7.40
CA SER A 186 23.53 9.48 -6.96
C SER A 186 24.06 10.62 -6.06
N TYR A 187 25.08 10.37 -5.24
CA TYR A 187 25.71 11.38 -4.41
C TYR A 187 26.56 12.36 -5.24
N VAL A 188 27.32 11.85 -6.22
CA VAL A 188 28.06 12.70 -7.18
C VAL A 188 27.09 13.59 -7.97
N LYS A 189 26.01 13.01 -8.51
CA LYS A 189 24.95 13.75 -9.21
C LYS A 189 24.30 14.80 -8.31
N PHE A 190 24.10 14.49 -7.02
CA PHE A 190 23.60 15.45 -6.04
C PHE A 190 24.52 16.67 -5.90
N GLU A 191 25.82 16.47 -5.64
CA GLU A 191 26.75 17.60 -5.47
C GLU A 191 26.91 18.42 -6.77
N LEU A 192 26.89 17.77 -7.92
CA LEU A 192 26.90 18.43 -9.23
C LEU A 192 25.67 19.34 -9.44
N ARG A 193 24.47 18.91 -9.03
CA ARG A 193 23.25 19.75 -9.12
C ARG A 193 23.35 21.04 -8.30
N TYR A 194 24.12 21.02 -7.21
CA TYR A 194 24.35 22.18 -6.34
C TYR A 194 25.63 22.95 -6.69
N GLY A 195 26.37 22.54 -7.73
CA GLY A 195 27.58 23.23 -8.20
C GLY A 195 28.85 22.93 -7.38
N GLU A 196 28.83 21.95 -6.48
CA GLU A 196 29.95 21.62 -5.59
C GLU A 196 30.90 20.61 -6.25
N VAL A 197 31.51 21.02 -7.36
CA VAL A 197 32.38 20.17 -8.21
C VAL A 197 33.55 19.57 -7.43
N ALA A 198 34.16 20.35 -6.52
CA ALA A 198 35.29 19.87 -5.71
C ALA A 198 34.91 18.70 -4.80
N ARG A 199 33.70 18.75 -4.21
CA ARG A 199 33.17 17.68 -3.36
C ARG A 199 32.74 16.49 -4.20
N ALA A 200 32.10 16.74 -5.34
CA ALA A 200 31.72 15.70 -6.28
C ALA A 200 32.95 14.88 -6.73
N ARG A 201 34.09 15.55 -7.00
CA ARG A 201 35.36 14.88 -7.29
C ARG A 201 35.87 14.05 -6.10
N ALA A 202 35.86 14.61 -4.88
CA ALA A 202 36.29 13.87 -3.69
C ALA A 202 35.44 12.61 -3.44
N VAL A 203 34.13 12.68 -3.67
CA VAL A 203 33.22 11.52 -3.58
C VAL A 203 33.53 10.50 -4.68
N TYR A 204 33.78 10.97 -5.91
CA TYR A 204 34.13 10.11 -7.04
C TYR A 204 35.46 9.38 -6.80
N GLU A 205 36.49 10.08 -6.31
CA GLU A 205 37.79 9.47 -5.96
C GLU A 205 37.64 8.41 -4.86
N ARG A 206 36.78 8.64 -3.86
CA ARG A 206 36.44 7.64 -2.83
C ARG A 206 35.74 6.40 -3.41
N ALA A 207 34.96 6.57 -4.47
CA ALA A 207 34.22 5.51 -5.13
C ALA A 207 35.01 4.87 -6.30
N GLY A 208 36.24 5.33 -6.58
CA GLY A 208 36.95 5.10 -7.84
C GLY A 208 37.09 3.64 -8.23
N ASP A 209 37.42 2.75 -7.29
CA ASP A 209 37.55 1.32 -7.58
C ASP A 209 36.20 0.68 -7.99
N LEU A 210 35.09 1.13 -7.40
CA LEU A 210 33.72 0.64 -7.67
C LEU A 210 33.13 1.20 -8.97
N LEU A 211 33.52 2.42 -9.34
CA LEU A 211 32.97 3.15 -10.49
C LEU A 211 33.79 2.94 -11.78
N SER A 212 34.90 2.22 -11.72
CA SER A 212 35.80 2.00 -12.85
C SER A 212 35.13 1.25 -14.02
N GLU A 213 34.12 0.42 -13.73
CA GLU A 213 33.41 -0.42 -14.71
C GLU A 213 32.11 0.21 -15.25
N ASP A 214 31.63 1.33 -14.68
CA ASP A 214 30.36 1.97 -15.07
C ASP A 214 30.53 3.04 -16.16
N GLU A 215 29.85 2.88 -17.30
CA GLU A 215 29.86 3.86 -18.40
C GLU A 215 29.37 5.26 -17.97
N ASP A 216 28.37 5.32 -17.08
CA ASP A 216 27.85 6.59 -16.57
C ASP A 216 28.85 7.33 -15.69
N ALA A 217 29.67 6.59 -14.95
CA ALA A 217 30.76 7.15 -14.16
C ALA A 217 31.90 7.66 -15.06
N GLN A 218 32.18 6.98 -16.17
CA GLN A 218 33.17 7.42 -17.16
C GLN A 218 32.74 8.71 -17.88
N LYS A 219 31.45 8.85 -18.22
CA LYS A 219 30.91 10.10 -18.79
C LYS A 219 31.05 11.27 -17.82
N LEU A 220 30.79 11.05 -16.53
CA LEU A 220 30.99 12.08 -15.51
C LEU A 220 32.47 12.43 -15.37
N PHE A 221 33.37 11.45 -15.41
CA PHE A 221 34.81 11.69 -15.36
C PHE A 221 35.30 12.54 -16.54
N ALA A 222 34.83 12.26 -17.76
CA ALA A 222 35.13 13.07 -18.94
C ALA A 222 34.64 14.52 -18.76
N ALA A 223 33.43 14.72 -18.24
CA ALA A 223 32.90 16.05 -17.93
C ALA A 223 33.75 16.81 -16.89
N PHE A 224 34.22 16.12 -15.84
CA PHE A 224 35.12 16.71 -14.84
C PHE A 224 36.53 17.03 -15.37
N ALA A 225 36.95 16.40 -16.47
CA ALA A 225 38.25 16.61 -17.11
C ALA A 225 38.21 17.79 -18.11
N GLU A 226 37.07 18.01 -18.77
CA GLU A 226 36.87 19.14 -19.70
C GLU A 226 36.83 20.50 -18.99
N GLU A 227 36.30 20.58 -17.76
CA GLU A 227 36.32 21.81 -16.94
C GLU A 227 37.71 22.23 -16.43
N ARG A 228 38.77 21.46 -16.73
CA ARG A 228 40.16 21.83 -16.40
C ARG A 228 40.85 22.69 -17.49
N CYS A 229 40.20 22.94 -18.63
CA CYS A 229 40.73 23.77 -19.72
C CYS A 229 40.17 25.19 -19.71
#